data_AF-A0A2W4TBF4-F1
#
_entry.id   AF-A0A2W4TBF4-F1
#
_cell.length_a   1.000
_cell.length_b   1.000
_cell.length_c   1.000
_cell.angle_alpha   90.00
_cell.angle_beta   90.00
_cell.angle_gamma   90.00
#
_symmetry.space_group_name_H-M   'P 1'
#
loop_
_entity.id
_entity.type
_entity.pdbx_description
1 polymer ?
#
loop_
_entity_poly.entity_id
_entity_poly.type
_entity_poly.pdbx_seq_one_letter_code
_entity_poly.pdbx_strand_id
1 'polypeptide(L)'
;MADDRVERGRTRVEGFQSGELDFQLMRSLGAGNYGGGTPGEVFATRAAVTGDDPYAWREALAAMGERILKAARQALERGHRVSARDHLLRASMYYRAAEYFADPWGSEAQTWGLASRDAFRAAAELIPDRIEPIEIPFEGKGLPGYFMAPASGADRGKTVVVLTGFDGTAEELYFQVAAAGLERDYNVLIAQGPGQVGCLRIHPELKFRPDYEKPIGAILDFALARPEVAPE
;
A
#
# COMPACT_ATOMS: atom_id res chain seq x y z
N MET A 1 27.48 33.94 -32.37
CA MET A 1 27.21 32.52 -32.06
C MET A 1 25.92 32.52 -31.25
N ALA A 2 24.84 31.99 -31.81
CA ALA A 2 23.54 31.97 -31.15
C ALA A 2 23.56 30.91 -30.04
N ASP A 3 23.24 31.33 -28.82
CA ASP A 3 22.99 30.44 -27.68
C ASP A 3 21.60 29.83 -27.86
N ASP A 4 21.53 28.79 -28.69
CA ASP A 4 20.29 28.17 -29.13
C ASP A 4 19.96 26.93 -28.28
N ARG A 5 19.89 27.13 -26.96
CA ARG A 5 19.36 26.11 -26.05
C ARG A 5 17.98 26.51 -25.62
N VAL A 6 16.99 26.19 -26.45
CA VAL A 6 15.58 26.14 -26.03
C VAL A 6 15.43 24.97 -25.05
N GLU A 7 15.83 25.20 -23.79
CA GLU A 7 15.66 24.25 -22.70
C GLU A 7 14.28 24.43 -22.09
N ARG A 8 13.44 23.40 -22.18
CA ARG A 8 12.08 23.39 -21.60
C ARG A 8 12.06 22.97 -20.12
N GLY A 9 13.22 22.71 -19.52
CA GLY A 9 13.35 22.32 -18.12
C GLY A 9 14.80 22.11 -17.69
N ARG A 10 15.11 22.52 -16.46
CA ARG A 10 16.44 22.32 -15.82
C ARG A 10 16.43 21.21 -14.77
N THR A 11 15.25 20.74 -14.38
CA THR A 11 15.10 19.64 -13.42
C THR A 11 15.64 18.36 -14.02
N ARG A 12 16.71 17.84 -13.43
CA ARG A 12 17.19 16.48 -13.67
C ARG A 12 16.56 15.60 -12.61
N VAL A 13 15.79 14.60 -13.05
CA VAL A 13 15.30 13.55 -12.16
C VAL A 13 16.44 12.55 -12.02
N GLU A 14 17.12 12.58 -10.89
CA GLU A 14 18.19 11.64 -10.56
C GLU A 14 17.69 10.67 -9.50
N GLY A 15 17.83 9.37 -9.79
CA GLY A 15 17.48 8.29 -8.89
C GLY A 15 18.54 8.06 -7.81
N PHE A 16 18.63 6.83 -7.31
CA PHE A 16 19.73 6.41 -6.45
C PHE A 16 20.78 5.66 -7.28
N GLN A 17 22.04 5.66 -6.83
CA GLN A 17 23.09 4.83 -7.44
C GLN A 17 22.99 3.36 -6.98
N SER A 18 22.47 3.15 -5.76
CA SER A 18 22.12 1.89 -5.15
C SER A 18 20.89 1.32 -5.83
N GLY A 19 21.03 0.14 -6.43
CA GLY A 19 19.93 -0.53 -7.13
C GLY A 19 18.71 -0.81 -6.23
N GLU A 20 18.93 -1.08 -4.94
CA GLU A 20 17.84 -1.33 -3.99
C GLU A 20 17.05 -0.05 -3.68
N LEU A 21 17.73 1.07 -3.44
CA LEU A 21 17.05 2.35 -3.21
C LEU A 21 16.38 2.86 -4.48
N ASP A 22 16.99 2.66 -5.64
CA ASP A 22 16.41 3.05 -6.92
C ASP A 22 15.15 2.22 -7.23
N PHE A 23 15.19 0.91 -6.93
CA PHE A 23 14.00 0.07 -6.98
C PHE A 23 12.89 0.58 -6.05
N GLN A 24 13.19 0.97 -4.80
CA GLN A 24 12.19 1.53 -3.89
C GLN A 24 11.65 2.90 -4.35
N LEU A 25 12.49 3.71 -4.99
CA LEU A 25 12.06 4.95 -5.64
C LEU A 25 11.06 4.65 -6.77
N MET A 26 11.40 3.70 -7.67
CA MET A 26 10.52 3.27 -8.76
C MET A 26 9.22 2.65 -8.25
N ARG A 27 9.27 1.84 -7.18
CA ARG A 27 8.10 1.27 -6.51
C ARG A 27 7.16 2.37 -5.99
N SER A 28 7.72 3.44 -5.42
CA SER A 28 6.95 4.61 -4.96
C SER A 28 6.33 5.40 -6.11
N LEU A 29 7.05 5.56 -7.24
CA LEU A 29 6.50 6.17 -8.45
C LEU A 29 5.37 5.32 -9.06
N GLY A 30 5.54 4.00 -9.11
CA GLY A 30 4.57 3.06 -9.66
C GLY A 30 3.22 3.08 -8.92
N ALA A 31 3.24 3.26 -7.60
CA ALA A 31 2.02 3.43 -6.81
C ALA A 31 1.18 4.65 -7.22
N GLY A 32 1.78 5.63 -7.91
CA GLY A 32 1.09 6.81 -8.42
C GLY A 32 -0.03 6.50 -9.43
N ASN A 33 0.02 5.35 -10.11
CA ASN A 33 -1.01 4.94 -11.08
C ASN A 33 -2.42 4.84 -10.47
N TYR A 34 -2.52 4.52 -9.18
CA TYR A 34 -3.79 4.43 -8.45
C TYR A 34 -3.80 5.30 -7.19
N GLY A 35 -3.06 6.42 -7.21
CA GLY A 35 -3.15 7.46 -6.19
C GLY A 35 -2.32 7.23 -4.92
N GLY A 36 -1.40 6.26 -4.91
CA GLY A 36 -0.47 6.02 -3.81
C GLY A 36 0.69 7.02 -3.73
N GLY A 37 0.84 7.92 -4.68
CA GLY A 37 1.88 8.95 -4.64
C GLY A 37 1.81 9.89 -5.84
N THR A 38 2.59 10.96 -5.82
CA THR A 38 2.79 11.79 -7.01
C THR A 38 4.28 11.90 -7.36
N PRO A 39 4.64 12.00 -8.65
CA PRO A 39 6.04 12.19 -9.03
C PRO A 39 6.69 13.41 -8.35
N GLY A 40 5.95 14.51 -8.21
CA GLY A 40 6.45 15.72 -7.55
C GLY A 40 6.79 15.51 -6.08
N GLU A 41 5.93 14.82 -5.32
CA GLU A 41 6.22 14.47 -3.92
C GLU A 41 7.39 13.49 -3.83
N VAL A 42 7.43 12.45 -4.66
CA VAL A 42 8.50 11.44 -4.65
C VAL A 42 9.87 12.06 -4.98
N PHE A 43 9.95 12.91 -6.02
CA PHE A 43 11.20 13.58 -6.38
C PHE A 43 11.61 14.65 -5.35
N ALA A 44 10.65 15.34 -4.73
CA ALA A 44 10.97 16.26 -3.63
C ALA A 44 11.54 15.51 -2.42
N THR A 45 11.00 14.34 -2.07
CA THR A 45 11.56 13.48 -1.01
C THR A 45 12.95 12.99 -1.39
N ARG A 46 13.15 12.52 -2.62
CA ARG A 46 14.47 12.07 -3.10
C ARG A 46 15.52 13.18 -3.03
N ALA A 47 15.16 14.41 -3.42
CA ALA A 47 16.04 15.57 -3.41
C ALA A 47 16.44 16.03 -1.99
N ALA A 48 15.65 15.68 -0.98
CA ALA A 48 15.96 15.98 0.42
C ALA A 48 16.99 15.00 1.03
N VAL A 49 17.29 13.88 0.36
CA VAL A 49 18.21 12.84 0.84
C VAL A 49 19.55 12.95 0.15
N THR A 50 20.61 13.09 0.95
CA THR A 50 21.99 13.14 0.43
C THR A 50 22.54 11.73 0.27
N GLY A 51 23.08 11.44 -0.92
CA GLY A 51 23.62 10.12 -1.24
C GLY A 51 22.56 9.03 -1.17
N ASP A 52 22.99 7.85 -0.75
CA ASP A 52 22.27 6.58 -0.85
C ASP A 52 22.14 5.94 0.54
N ASP A 53 21.60 6.71 1.48
CA ASP A 53 21.39 6.27 2.86
C ASP A 53 19.94 5.77 3.07
N PRO A 54 19.73 4.46 3.33
CA PRO A 54 18.40 3.91 3.56
C PRO A 54 17.73 4.46 4.83
N TYR A 55 18.51 4.89 5.83
CA TYR A 55 17.99 5.48 7.07
C TYR A 55 17.46 6.90 6.83
N ALA A 56 18.22 7.72 6.10
CA ALA A 56 17.75 9.05 5.69
C ALA A 56 16.54 8.95 4.74
N TRP A 57 16.51 7.95 3.85
CA TRP A 57 15.39 7.74 2.92
C TRP A 57 14.08 7.39 3.64
N ARG A 58 14.10 6.41 4.55
CA ARG A 58 12.89 6.04 5.31
C ARG A 58 12.38 7.20 6.18
N GLU A 59 13.26 7.98 6.80
CA GLU A 59 12.87 9.15 7.60
C GLU A 59 12.22 10.24 6.73
N ALA A 60 12.79 10.53 5.56
CA ALA A 60 12.23 11.49 4.62
C ALA A 60 10.83 11.07 4.13
N LEU A 61 10.63 9.76 3.87
CA LEU A 61 9.32 9.21 3.53
C LEU A 61 8.32 9.29 4.69
N ALA A 62 8.75 9.00 5.92
CA ALA A 62 7.89 9.14 7.10
C ALA A 62 7.43 10.58 7.30
N ALA A 63 8.34 11.55 7.15
CA ALA A 63 8.02 12.98 7.22
C ALA A 63 7.07 13.42 6.10
N MET A 64 7.22 12.86 4.89
CA MET A 64 6.28 13.07 3.79
C MET A 64 4.89 12.53 4.13
N GLY A 65 4.81 11.31 4.67
CA GLY A 65 3.56 10.70 5.12
C GLY A 65 2.85 11.53 6.19
N GLU A 66 3.58 12.02 7.19
CA GLU A 66 3.03 12.87 8.26
C GLU A 66 2.46 14.18 7.71
N ARG A 67 3.21 14.87 6.85
CA ARG A 67 2.78 16.12 6.23
C ARG A 67 1.48 15.95 5.45
N ILE A 68 1.38 14.86 4.67
CA ILE A 68 0.20 14.57 3.86
C ILE A 68 -0.97 14.13 4.74
N LEU A 69 -0.74 13.31 5.78
CA LEU A 69 -1.77 12.92 6.73
C LEU A 69 -2.38 14.14 7.43
N LYS A 70 -1.56 15.12 7.80
CA LYS A 70 -2.03 16.40 8.35
C LYS A 70 -2.92 17.15 7.35
N ALA A 71 -2.52 17.22 6.09
CA ALA A 71 -3.34 17.83 5.04
C ALA A 71 -4.67 17.08 4.83
N ALA A 72 -4.65 15.75 4.96
CA ALA A 72 -5.84 14.92 4.86
C ALA A 72 -6.85 15.22 5.98
N ARG A 73 -6.38 15.31 7.23
CA ARG A 73 -7.21 15.67 8.39
C ARG A 73 -7.83 17.06 8.22
N GLN A 74 -7.03 18.03 7.80
CA GLN A 74 -7.52 19.38 7.49
C GLN A 74 -8.57 19.40 6.37
N ALA A 75 -8.43 18.54 5.36
CA ALA A 75 -9.42 18.41 4.30
C ALA A 75 -10.73 17.79 4.84
N LEU A 76 -10.66 16.78 5.72
CA LEU A 76 -11.83 16.20 6.39
C LEU A 76 -12.57 17.22 7.24
N GLU A 77 -11.85 17.99 8.07
CA GLU A 77 -12.42 19.03 8.93
C GLU A 77 -13.21 20.08 8.13
N ARG A 78 -12.79 20.36 6.89
CA ARG A 78 -13.48 21.27 5.97
C ARG A 78 -14.54 20.61 5.09
N GLY A 79 -14.78 19.31 5.25
CA GLY A 79 -15.74 18.55 4.44
C GLY A 79 -15.27 18.22 3.01
N HIS A 80 -13.98 18.44 2.70
CA HIS A 80 -13.41 18.16 1.38
C HIS A 80 -13.06 16.67 1.23
N ARG A 81 -14.10 15.82 1.14
CA ARG A 81 -13.98 14.35 1.18
C ARG A 81 -13.06 13.75 0.11
N VAL A 82 -13.14 14.25 -1.13
CA VAL A 82 -12.29 13.77 -2.24
C VAL A 82 -10.82 14.07 -1.95
N SER A 83 -10.51 15.30 -1.56
CA SER A 83 -9.13 15.68 -1.20
C SER A 83 -8.63 14.90 0.00
N ALA A 84 -9.48 14.66 1.01
CA ALA A 84 -9.12 13.86 2.16
C ALA A 84 -8.75 12.42 1.77
N ARG A 85 -9.60 11.74 0.99
CA ARG A 85 -9.35 10.39 0.48
C ARG A 85 -8.01 10.31 -0.24
N ASP A 86 -7.78 11.20 -1.19
CA ASP A 86 -6.57 11.15 -2.02
C ASP A 86 -5.31 11.40 -1.18
N HIS A 87 -5.37 12.30 -0.19
CA HIS A 87 -4.27 12.50 0.76
C HIS A 87 -4.05 11.28 1.66
N LEU A 88 -5.11 10.64 2.17
CA LEU A 88 -5.00 9.46 3.01
C LEU A 88 -4.35 8.28 2.27
N LEU A 89 -4.70 8.06 1.00
CA LEU A 89 -4.07 7.04 0.15
C LEU A 89 -2.56 7.28 0.01
N ARG A 90 -2.17 8.52 -0.29
CA ARG A 90 -0.74 8.87 -0.39
C ARG A 90 -0.01 8.75 0.93
N ALA A 91 -0.60 9.22 2.03
CA ALA A 91 -0.02 9.09 3.37
C ALA A 91 0.21 7.61 3.73
N SER A 92 -0.76 6.74 3.45
CA SER A 92 -0.63 5.30 3.64
C SER A 92 0.59 4.74 2.92
N MET A 93 0.71 5.03 1.63
CA MET A 93 1.83 4.52 0.81
C MET A 93 3.19 5.07 1.25
N TYR A 94 3.29 6.35 1.65
CA TYR A 94 4.54 6.92 2.14
C TYR A 94 4.97 6.31 3.49
N TYR A 95 4.03 6.03 4.39
CA TYR A 95 4.34 5.30 5.62
C TYR A 95 4.73 3.85 5.36
N ARG A 96 4.06 3.15 4.43
CA ARG A 96 4.50 1.82 3.96
C ARG A 96 5.93 1.88 3.43
N ALA A 97 6.27 2.94 2.69
CA ALA A 97 7.61 3.11 2.14
C ALA A 97 8.67 3.39 3.19
N ALA A 98 8.34 4.17 4.21
CA ALA A 98 9.21 4.39 5.34
C ALA A 98 9.48 3.08 6.11
N GLU A 99 8.46 2.25 6.30
CA GLU A 99 8.60 0.96 6.99
C GLU A 99 9.60 0.02 6.32
N TYR A 100 9.76 0.07 5.00
CA TYR A 100 10.53 -0.92 4.24
C TYR A 100 11.98 -1.14 4.75
N PHE A 101 12.68 -0.06 5.13
CA PHE A 101 14.04 -0.12 5.67
C PHE A 101 14.09 -0.03 7.20
N ALA A 102 12.96 -0.17 7.89
CA ALA A 102 12.91 -0.26 9.34
C ALA A 102 13.33 -1.65 9.82
N ASP A 103 13.84 -1.74 11.05
CA ASP A 103 14.00 -3.04 11.71
C ASP A 103 12.59 -3.63 11.92
N PRO A 104 12.27 -4.82 11.37
CA PRO A 104 10.94 -5.42 11.50
C PRO A 104 10.53 -5.71 12.95
N TRP A 105 11.49 -5.75 13.88
CA TRP A 105 11.22 -5.90 15.32
C TRP A 105 11.33 -4.58 16.10
N GLY A 106 11.69 -3.49 15.42
CA GLY A 106 11.81 -2.15 15.99
C GLY A 106 10.46 -1.44 16.12
N SER A 107 10.40 -0.47 17.03
CA SER A 107 9.20 0.34 17.24
C SER A 107 8.84 1.22 16.03
N GLU A 108 9.82 1.60 15.21
CA GLU A 108 9.61 2.39 14.00
C GLU A 108 8.77 1.64 12.95
N ALA A 109 9.12 0.37 12.68
CA ALA A 109 8.34 -0.46 11.76
C ALA A 109 6.89 -0.60 12.23
N GLN A 110 6.70 -0.88 13.53
CA GLN A 110 5.35 -0.95 14.09
C GLN A 110 4.60 0.38 13.97
N THR A 111 5.26 1.50 14.26
CA THR A 111 4.64 2.84 14.21
C THR A 111 4.22 3.20 12.79
N TRP A 112 5.12 3.09 11.83
CA TRP A 112 4.84 3.44 10.43
C TRP A 112 3.90 2.44 9.76
N GLY A 113 4.04 1.15 10.06
CA GLY A 113 3.13 0.12 9.56
C GLY A 113 1.69 0.31 10.04
N LEU A 114 1.49 0.65 11.32
CA LEU A 114 0.17 1.00 11.85
C LEU A 114 -0.36 2.31 11.24
N ALA A 115 0.47 3.34 11.11
CA ALA A 115 0.08 4.59 10.47
C ALA A 115 -0.33 4.39 9.01
N SER A 116 0.38 3.51 8.28
CA SER A 116 0.05 3.12 6.91
C SER A 116 -1.33 2.46 6.83
N ARG A 117 -1.57 1.44 7.66
CA ARG A 117 -2.86 0.73 7.74
C ARG A 117 -4.01 1.66 8.11
N ASP A 118 -3.82 2.49 9.13
CA ASP A 118 -4.88 3.35 9.65
C ASP A 118 -5.23 4.46 8.66
N ALA A 119 -4.24 5.02 7.96
CA ALA A 119 -4.47 5.95 6.85
C ALA A 119 -5.22 5.28 5.69
N PHE A 120 -4.86 4.05 5.31
CA PHE A 120 -5.56 3.30 4.27
C PHE A 120 -7.03 3.04 4.66
N ARG A 121 -7.27 2.56 5.87
CA ARG A 121 -8.64 2.32 6.38
C ARG A 121 -9.46 3.60 6.42
N ALA A 122 -8.88 4.72 6.84
CA ALA A 122 -9.56 6.01 6.77
C ALA A 122 -9.87 6.44 5.32
N ALA A 123 -8.99 6.11 4.35
CA ALA A 123 -9.26 6.36 2.94
C ALA A 123 -10.40 5.47 2.41
N ALA A 124 -10.42 4.19 2.83
CA ALA A 124 -11.43 3.20 2.46
C ALA A 124 -12.86 3.67 2.76
N GLU A 125 -13.09 4.33 3.90
CA GLU A 125 -14.39 4.93 4.26
C GLU A 125 -14.85 6.08 3.32
N LEU A 126 -13.96 6.56 2.46
CA LEU A 126 -14.20 7.65 1.51
C LEU A 126 -14.15 7.18 0.06
N ILE A 127 -13.73 5.94 -0.19
CA ILE A 127 -13.74 5.31 -1.51
C ILE A 127 -15.18 4.83 -1.79
N PRO A 128 -15.70 5.02 -3.03
CA PRO A 128 -17.04 4.55 -3.36
C PRO A 128 -17.21 3.03 -3.32
N ASP A 129 -16.16 2.29 -3.71
CA ASP A 129 -16.13 0.83 -3.65
C ASP A 129 -16.15 0.33 -2.21
N ARG A 130 -16.71 -0.85 -1.99
CA ARG A 130 -16.72 -1.48 -0.67
C ARG A 130 -15.34 -2.05 -0.39
N ILE A 131 -14.70 -1.60 0.69
CA ILE A 131 -13.43 -2.12 1.16
C ILE A 131 -13.61 -2.54 2.62
N GLU A 132 -13.59 -3.84 2.86
CA GLU A 132 -13.90 -4.47 4.14
C GLU A 132 -12.61 -5.09 4.71
N PRO A 133 -12.09 -4.61 5.85
CA PRO A 133 -11.04 -5.33 6.57
C PRO A 133 -11.57 -6.70 7.01
N ILE A 134 -10.81 -7.76 6.75
CA ILE A 134 -11.20 -9.14 7.07
C ILE A 134 -10.15 -9.83 7.95
N GLU A 135 -10.62 -10.83 8.70
CA GLU A 135 -9.79 -11.76 9.48
C GLU A 135 -10.13 -13.19 9.05
N ILE A 136 -9.18 -13.86 8.40
CA ILE A 136 -9.36 -15.21 7.83
C ILE A 136 -8.93 -16.25 8.88
N PRO A 137 -9.82 -17.16 9.31
CA PRO A 137 -9.47 -18.17 10.31
C PRO A 137 -8.36 -19.12 9.83
N PHE A 138 -7.28 -19.22 10.61
CA PHE A 138 -6.16 -20.13 10.35
C PHE A 138 -5.47 -20.51 11.66
N GLU A 139 -5.45 -21.81 12.00
CA GLU A 139 -4.73 -22.35 13.17
C GLU A 139 -4.99 -21.59 14.50
N GLY A 140 -6.24 -21.16 14.72
CA GLY A 140 -6.66 -20.42 15.92
C GLY A 140 -6.33 -18.92 15.91
N LYS A 141 -5.88 -18.39 14.77
CA LYS A 141 -5.57 -16.98 14.53
C LYS A 141 -6.40 -16.44 13.35
N GLY A 142 -6.50 -15.11 13.25
CA GLY A 142 -7.09 -14.42 12.11
C GLY A 142 -5.99 -13.84 11.22
N LEU A 143 -5.85 -14.35 9.99
CA LEU A 143 -4.95 -13.77 9.00
C LEU A 143 -5.55 -12.45 8.49
N PRO A 144 -4.81 -11.33 8.53
CA PRO A 144 -5.35 -10.04 8.15
C PRO A 144 -5.43 -9.88 6.63
N GLY A 145 -6.45 -9.15 6.18
CA GLY A 145 -6.64 -8.85 4.77
C GLY A 145 -7.71 -7.80 4.51
N TYR A 146 -8.08 -7.67 3.25
CA TYR A 146 -9.23 -6.87 2.81
C TYR A 146 -10.03 -7.66 1.78
N PHE A 147 -11.35 -7.66 1.91
CA PHE A 147 -12.25 -8.00 0.83
C PHE A 147 -12.77 -6.71 0.20
N MET A 148 -12.63 -6.59 -1.11
CA MET A 148 -13.03 -5.40 -1.85
C MET A 148 -14.02 -5.77 -2.94
N ALA A 149 -15.08 -4.99 -3.08
CA ALA A 149 -16.11 -5.18 -4.10
C ALA A 149 -16.45 -3.84 -4.75
N PRO A 150 -16.60 -3.79 -6.09
CA PRO A 150 -16.91 -2.56 -6.79
C PRO A 150 -18.29 -2.05 -6.39
N ALA A 151 -18.49 -0.73 -6.35
CA ALA A 151 -19.77 -0.14 -5.97
C ALA A 151 -20.93 -0.55 -6.90
N SER A 152 -20.61 -0.89 -8.16
CA SER A 152 -21.51 -1.46 -9.17
C SER A 152 -21.95 -2.89 -8.88
N GLY A 153 -21.25 -3.60 -7.99
CA GLY A 153 -21.31 -5.05 -7.85
C GLY A 153 -20.41 -5.75 -8.86
N ALA A 154 -19.77 -6.84 -8.45
CA ALA A 154 -18.84 -7.57 -9.32
C ALA A 154 -19.56 -8.31 -10.46
N ASP A 155 -18.99 -8.31 -11.65
CA ASP A 155 -19.50 -9.03 -12.82
C ASP A 155 -19.55 -10.53 -12.52
N ARG A 156 -20.77 -11.04 -12.31
CA ARG A 156 -21.04 -12.45 -11.96
C ARG A 156 -20.19 -12.96 -10.78
N GLY A 157 -19.85 -12.10 -9.82
CA GLY A 157 -19.05 -12.50 -8.65
C GLY A 157 -17.59 -12.86 -8.96
N LYS A 158 -17.06 -12.50 -10.14
CA LYS A 158 -15.66 -12.72 -10.49
C LYS A 158 -14.74 -12.14 -9.42
N THR A 159 -13.79 -12.94 -8.97
CA THR A 159 -12.94 -12.59 -7.84
C THR A 159 -11.47 -12.89 -8.13
N VAL A 160 -10.59 -11.95 -7.79
CA VAL A 160 -9.15 -12.18 -7.77
C VAL A 160 -8.68 -12.27 -6.32
N VAL A 161 -8.02 -13.38 -5.99
CA VAL A 161 -7.31 -13.54 -4.70
C VAL A 161 -5.85 -13.15 -4.89
N VAL A 162 -5.36 -12.22 -4.08
CA VAL A 162 -4.02 -11.65 -4.20
C VAL A 162 -3.28 -11.79 -2.88
N LEU A 163 -2.04 -12.25 -2.94
CA LEU A 163 -1.13 -12.28 -1.81
C LEU A 163 0.09 -11.43 -2.14
N THR A 164 0.69 -10.86 -1.10
CA THR A 164 1.98 -10.16 -1.22
C THR A 164 3.14 -11.15 -1.23
N GLY A 165 4.37 -10.64 -1.31
CA GLY A 165 5.60 -11.41 -1.12
C GLY A 165 6.11 -11.33 0.32
N PHE A 166 7.43 -11.21 0.46
CA PHE A 166 8.13 -11.07 1.74
C PHE A 166 7.97 -9.66 2.34
N ASP A 167 7.93 -8.63 1.48
CA ASP A 167 8.23 -7.24 1.81
C ASP A 167 7.09 -6.25 1.51
N GLY A 168 6.01 -6.70 0.87
CA GLY A 168 4.84 -5.87 0.60
C GLY A 168 3.74 -6.02 1.66
N THR A 169 2.78 -5.11 1.65
CA THR A 169 1.63 -5.12 2.57
C THR A 169 0.30 -5.22 1.82
N ALA A 170 -0.78 -5.57 2.54
CA ALA A 170 -2.11 -5.61 1.95
C ALA A 170 -2.57 -4.24 1.42
N GLU A 171 -2.22 -3.16 2.12
CA GLU A 171 -2.52 -1.78 1.72
C GLU A 171 -1.78 -1.41 0.43
N GLU A 172 -0.55 -1.88 0.24
CA GLU A 172 0.21 -1.64 -1.00
C GLU A 172 -0.44 -2.33 -2.21
N LEU A 173 -0.96 -3.55 -2.02
CA LEU A 173 -1.63 -4.31 -3.07
C LEU A 173 -2.90 -3.64 -3.59
N TYR A 174 -3.49 -2.71 -2.84
CA TYR A 174 -4.57 -1.86 -3.37
C TYR A 174 -4.10 -1.10 -4.62
N PHE A 175 -2.94 -0.46 -4.54
CA PHE A 175 -2.39 0.35 -5.63
C PHE A 175 -1.82 -0.49 -6.76
N GLN A 176 -1.39 -1.72 -6.49
CA GLN A 176 -0.77 -2.59 -7.50
C GLN A 176 -1.79 -3.43 -8.25
N VAL A 177 -2.89 -3.84 -7.59
CA VAL A 177 -3.84 -4.81 -8.15
C VAL A 177 -5.29 -4.41 -7.87
N ALA A 178 -5.66 -4.11 -6.62
CA ALA A 178 -7.07 -4.08 -6.26
C ALA A 178 -7.85 -2.96 -6.94
N ALA A 179 -7.31 -1.73 -7.00
CA ALA A 179 -7.96 -0.62 -7.68
C ALA A 179 -8.23 -0.95 -9.16
N ALA A 180 -7.27 -1.56 -9.85
CA ALA A 180 -7.43 -2.01 -11.23
C ALA A 180 -8.50 -3.10 -11.39
N GLY A 181 -8.57 -4.03 -10.42
CA GLY A 181 -9.58 -5.09 -10.40
C GLY A 181 -10.98 -4.55 -10.23
N LEU A 182 -11.16 -3.61 -9.29
CA LEU A 182 -12.44 -2.95 -9.01
C LEU A 182 -12.95 -2.17 -10.24
N GLU A 183 -12.08 -1.43 -10.94
CA GLU A 183 -12.42 -0.75 -12.20
C GLU A 183 -12.90 -1.69 -13.32
N ARG A 184 -12.61 -2.98 -13.20
CA ARG A 184 -13.00 -4.03 -14.16
C ARG A 184 -14.13 -4.91 -13.65
N ASP A 185 -14.82 -4.44 -12.60
CA ASP A 185 -15.91 -5.13 -11.93
C ASP A 185 -15.52 -6.50 -11.34
N TYR A 186 -14.28 -6.66 -10.84
CA TYR A 186 -13.88 -7.83 -10.05
C TYR A 186 -13.96 -7.52 -8.55
N ASN A 187 -14.44 -8.50 -7.77
CA ASN A 187 -14.09 -8.53 -6.36
C ASN A 187 -12.58 -8.79 -6.23
N VAL A 188 -11.98 -8.28 -5.17
CA VAL A 188 -10.57 -8.52 -4.85
C VAL A 188 -10.45 -8.92 -3.39
N LEU A 189 -9.90 -10.10 -3.13
CA LEU A 189 -9.54 -10.53 -1.78
C LEU A 189 -8.03 -10.46 -1.65
N ILE A 190 -7.55 -9.57 -0.78
CA ILE A 190 -6.15 -9.50 -0.39
C ILE A 190 -6.00 -10.16 0.97
N ALA A 191 -5.02 -11.06 1.11
CA ALA A 191 -4.72 -11.71 2.38
C ALA A 191 -3.21 -11.69 2.66
N GLN A 192 -2.88 -11.64 3.95
CA GLN A 192 -1.51 -11.77 4.44
C GLN A 192 -1.38 -13.00 5.34
N GLY A 193 -0.68 -14.02 4.86
CA GLY A 193 -0.41 -15.26 5.57
C GLY A 193 0.84 -15.18 6.47
N PRO A 194 1.19 -16.29 7.14
CA PRO A 194 2.35 -16.38 8.02
C PRO A 194 3.63 -15.84 7.37
N GLY A 195 4.41 -15.08 8.12
CA GLY A 195 5.67 -14.47 7.67
C GLY A 195 5.52 -13.17 6.89
N GLN A 196 4.33 -12.84 6.36
CA GLN A 196 4.11 -11.59 5.63
C GLN A 196 3.93 -10.44 6.61
N VAL A 197 4.37 -9.24 6.20
CA VAL A 197 4.53 -8.06 7.05
C VAL A 197 3.31 -7.80 7.93
N GLY A 198 2.11 -7.73 7.35
CA GLY A 198 0.89 -7.46 8.13
C GLY A 198 0.48 -8.60 9.07
N CYS A 199 0.75 -9.86 8.70
CA CYS A 199 0.51 -11.00 9.58
C CYS A 199 1.48 -11.00 10.77
N LEU A 200 2.79 -10.85 10.51
CA LEU A 200 3.83 -10.78 11.54
C LEU A 200 3.59 -9.64 12.53
N ARG A 201 3.05 -8.50 12.07
CA ARG A 201 2.74 -7.36 12.94
C ARG A 201 1.68 -7.68 14.00
N ILE A 202 0.76 -8.61 13.71
CA ILE A 202 -0.35 -8.97 14.60
C ILE A 202 -0.05 -10.28 15.33
N HIS A 203 0.56 -11.24 14.64
CA HIS A 203 0.90 -12.59 15.11
C HIS A 203 2.39 -12.88 14.84
N PRO A 204 3.31 -12.31 15.64
CA PRO A 204 4.76 -12.45 15.41
C PRO A 204 5.28 -13.90 15.48
N GLU A 205 4.50 -14.80 16.06
CA GLU A 205 4.77 -16.25 16.08
C GLU A 205 4.48 -16.95 14.74
N LEU A 206 3.59 -16.40 13.91
CA LEU A 206 3.26 -16.95 12.59
C LEU A 206 4.31 -16.52 11.56
N LYS A 207 5.43 -17.25 11.53
CA LYS A 207 6.55 -17.02 10.60
C LYS A 207 6.35 -17.76 9.27
N PHE A 208 7.18 -17.45 8.27
CA PHE A 208 7.20 -18.21 7.02
C PHE A 208 7.39 -19.71 7.29
N ARG A 209 6.72 -20.51 6.48
CA ARG A 209 6.68 -21.98 6.58
C ARG A 209 6.74 -22.60 5.17
N PRO A 210 7.30 -23.81 5.03
CA PRO A 210 7.45 -24.45 3.72
C PRO A 210 6.12 -24.96 3.13
N ASP A 211 5.15 -25.31 3.96
CA ASP A 211 3.82 -25.80 3.59
C ASP A 211 2.82 -24.64 3.40
N TYR A 212 3.20 -23.66 2.58
CA TYR A 212 2.42 -22.44 2.35
C TYR A 212 1.09 -22.67 1.61
N GLU A 213 0.87 -23.87 1.06
CA GLU A 213 -0.42 -24.29 0.53
C GLU A 213 -1.52 -24.34 1.61
N LYS A 214 -1.16 -24.52 2.90
CA LYS A 214 -2.13 -24.53 4.00
C LYS A 214 -2.79 -23.17 4.26
N PRO A 215 -2.05 -22.06 4.49
CA PRO A 215 -2.68 -20.75 4.61
C PRO A 215 -3.37 -20.34 3.30
N ILE A 216 -2.84 -20.71 2.13
CA ILE A 216 -3.54 -20.48 0.85
C ILE A 216 -4.90 -21.20 0.83
N GLY A 217 -4.96 -22.47 1.25
CA GLY A 217 -6.21 -23.22 1.35
C GLY A 217 -7.25 -22.50 2.22
N ALA A 218 -6.86 -22.05 3.42
CA ALA A 218 -7.75 -21.30 4.30
C ALA A 218 -8.25 -19.97 3.69
N ILE A 219 -7.38 -19.28 2.95
CA ILE A 219 -7.75 -18.05 2.23
C ILE A 219 -8.77 -18.34 1.12
N LEU A 220 -8.58 -19.42 0.36
CA LEU A 220 -9.50 -19.84 -0.69
C LEU A 220 -10.84 -20.31 -0.13
N ASP A 221 -10.82 -21.12 0.94
CA ASP A 221 -12.03 -21.56 1.63
C ASP A 221 -12.85 -20.37 2.15
N PHE A 222 -12.18 -19.37 2.73
CA PHE A 222 -12.82 -18.13 3.16
C PHE A 222 -13.41 -17.36 1.97
N ALA A 223 -12.69 -17.25 0.86
CA ALA A 223 -13.18 -16.60 -0.36
C ALA A 223 -14.45 -17.29 -0.89
N LEU A 224 -14.42 -18.62 -1.01
CA LEU A 224 -15.53 -19.42 -1.55
C LEU A 224 -16.75 -19.47 -0.63
N ALA A 225 -16.58 -19.21 0.67
CA ALA A 225 -17.69 -19.10 1.62
C ALA A 225 -18.45 -17.77 1.50
N ARG A 226 -17.93 -16.79 0.76
CA ARG A 226 -18.57 -15.48 0.60
C ARG A 226 -19.68 -15.53 -0.46
N PRO A 227 -20.89 -15.01 -0.16
CA PRO A 227 -21.97 -14.98 -1.13
C PRO A 227 -21.69 -14.09 -2.35
N GLU A 228 -20.73 -13.16 -2.24
CA GLU A 228 -20.34 -12.27 -3.33
C GLU A 228 -19.40 -12.93 -4.36
N VAL A 229 -18.82 -14.08 -4.03
CA VAL A 229 -17.80 -14.76 -4.83
C VAL A 229 -18.43 -15.88 -5.65
N ALA A 230 -18.20 -15.86 -6.96
CA ALA A 230 -18.49 -17.00 -7.81
C ALA A 230 -17.31 -17.99 -7.80
N PRO A 231 -17.57 -19.29 -7.58
CA PRO A 231 -16.53 -20.32 -7.53
C PRO A 231 -15.94 -20.69 -8.91
N GLU A 232 -16.66 -20.43 -10.01
CA GLU A 232 -16.24 -20.69 -11.40
C GLU A 232 -15.51 -19.53 -12.09
#